data_AF-A0A1B7VBS1-F1
#
_entry.id   AF-A0A1B7VBS1-F1
#
_cell.length_a   1.000
_cell.length_b   1.000
_cell.length_c   1.000
_cell.angle_alpha   90.00
_cell.angle_beta   90.00
_cell.angle_gamma   90.00
#
_symmetry.space_group_name_H-M   'P 1'
#
loop_
_entity.id
_entity.type
_entity.pdbx_description
1 polymer ?
#
loop_
_entity_poly.entity_id
_entity_poly.type
_entity_poly.pdbx_seq_one_letter_code
_entity_poly.pdbx_strand_id
1 'polypeptide(L)'
;MSDELSLPIILPIGAIFFEILFLLIAIPLEAYILNRWLKFDKRTSIFYAIALNVFSSVIGWIVFFTVEPILSIAIKKELINYVFFNKLQDPSIGTIIVLLSFTIFIATFLVKFLLMKILIIFMGEGGKKTETEIISSQQRASYMNMAKLQNTNLITATLIANSLSYSAITFIILIRSLSIK
;
A
#
# COMPACT_ATOMS: atom_id res chain seq x y z
N MET A 1 33.66 10.94 -29.99
CA MET A 1 33.12 11.13 -28.63
C MET A 1 31.65 11.47 -28.74
N SER A 2 30.80 10.46 -28.72
CA SER A 2 29.37 10.52 -28.35
C SER A 2 28.78 9.11 -28.48
N ASP A 3 29.41 8.15 -27.79
CA ASP A 3 28.87 6.80 -27.56
C ASP A 3 28.32 6.76 -26.13
N GLU A 4 27.21 7.43 -25.83
CA GLU A 4 26.52 7.28 -24.52
C GLU A 4 25.02 7.58 -24.61
N LEU A 5 24.29 6.81 -25.41
CA LEU A 5 22.83 6.76 -25.31
C LEU A 5 22.27 5.40 -25.69
N SER A 6 22.96 4.32 -25.30
CA SER A 6 22.35 3.00 -25.23
C SER A 6 21.63 2.84 -23.90
N LEU A 7 20.52 3.58 -23.70
CA LEU A 7 19.52 3.12 -22.74
C LEU A 7 18.88 1.88 -23.37
N PRO A 8 19.00 0.67 -22.77
CA PRO A 8 18.09 -0.38 -23.14
C PRO A 8 16.70 0.07 -22.68
N ILE A 9 15.91 0.64 -23.59
CA ILE A 9 14.49 0.90 -23.38
C ILE A 9 13.79 -0.46 -23.44
N ILE A 10 14.06 -1.30 -22.44
CA ILE A 10 13.25 -2.48 -22.17
C ILE A 10 12.08 -1.93 -21.39
N LEU A 11 11.00 -1.60 -22.09
CA LEU A 11 9.78 -1.11 -21.47
C LEU A 11 9.30 -2.19 -20.48
N PRO A 12 9.09 -1.88 -19.19
CA PRO A 12 8.83 -2.88 -18.16
C PRO A 12 7.37 -3.34 -18.17
N ILE A 13 6.94 -3.84 -19.32
CA ILE A 13 5.57 -4.26 -19.61
C ILE A 13 5.09 -5.27 -18.56
N GLY A 14 5.95 -6.22 -18.18
CA GLY A 14 5.65 -7.19 -17.12
C GLY A 14 5.31 -6.52 -15.78
N ALA A 15 6.11 -5.54 -15.34
CA ALA A 15 5.86 -4.84 -14.08
C ALA A 15 4.54 -4.05 -14.13
N ILE A 16 4.22 -3.42 -15.26
CA ILE A 16 2.95 -2.71 -15.45
C ILE A 16 1.75 -3.67 -15.35
N PHE A 17 1.81 -4.82 -16.02
CA PHE A 17 0.73 -5.81 -15.95
C PHE A 17 0.57 -6.39 -14.54
N PHE A 18 1.67 -6.68 -13.84
CA PHE A 18 1.61 -7.16 -12.46
C PHE A 18 1.05 -6.10 -11.52
N GLU A 19 1.43 -4.83 -11.67
CA GLU A 19 0.89 -3.74 -10.86
C GLU A 19 -0.62 -3.60 -11.06
N ILE A 20 -1.09 -3.62 -12.32
CA ILE A 20 -2.53 -3.58 -12.63
C ILE A 20 -3.24 -4.79 -12.00
N LEU A 21 -2.68 -5.99 -12.12
CA LEU A 21 -3.24 -7.20 -11.52
C LEU A 21 -3.34 -7.08 -10.00
N PHE A 22 -2.29 -6.57 -9.35
CA PHE A 22 -2.28 -6.38 -7.89
C PHE A 22 -3.29 -5.34 -7.45
N LEU A 23 -3.44 -4.23 -8.18
CA LEU A 23 -4.48 -3.23 -7.91
C LEU A 23 -5.89 -3.82 -8.07
N LEU A 24 -6.14 -4.59 -9.13
CA LEU A 24 -7.44 -5.24 -9.38
C LEU A 24 -7.86 -6.21 -8.27
N ILE A 25 -6.90 -6.75 -7.52
CA ILE A 25 -7.14 -7.71 -6.45
C ILE A 25 -7.20 -7.02 -5.09
N ALA A 26 -6.28 -6.10 -4.83
CA ALA A 26 -6.23 -5.35 -3.58
C ALA A 26 -7.47 -4.46 -3.42
N ILE A 27 -7.87 -3.70 -4.44
CA ILE A 27 -8.95 -2.71 -4.32
C ILE A 27 -10.27 -3.35 -3.86
N PRO A 28 -10.79 -4.43 -4.49
CA PRO A 28 -12.03 -5.04 -4.03
C PRO A 28 -11.94 -5.64 -2.63
N LEU A 29 -10.79 -6.24 -2.30
CA LEU A 29 -10.56 -6.87 -1.00
C LEU A 29 -10.52 -5.83 0.14
N GLU A 30 -9.79 -4.75 -0.07
CA GLU A 30 -9.73 -3.64 0.88
C GLU A 30 -11.08 -2.93 0.99
N ALA A 31 -11.78 -2.70 -0.14
CA ALA A 31 -13.12 -2.12 -0.12
C ALA A 31 -14.10 -2.96 0.71
N TYR A 32 -14.04 -4.29 0.59
CA TYR A 32 -14.86 -5.20 1.39
C TYR A 32 -14.55 -5.06 2.90
N ILE A 33 -13.28 -4.99 3.26
CA ILE A 33 -12.85 -4.87 4.66
C ILE A 33 -13.25 -3.50 5.23
N LEU A 34 -13.03 -2.42 4.48
CA LEU A 34 -13.45 -1.07 4.88
C LEU A 34 -14.97 -0.99 5.08
N ASN A 35 -15.77 -1.57 4.18
CA ASN A 35 -17.22 -1.64 4.32
C ASN A 35 -17.62 -2.41 5.58
N ARG A 36 -17.02 -3.57 5.82
CA ARG A 36 -17.37 -4.46 6.94
C ARG A 36 -16.94 -3.92 8.30
N TRP A 37 -15.74 -3.32 8.39
CA TRP A 37 -15.13 -2.93 9.66
C TRP A 37 -15.37 -1.46 10.02
N LEU A 38 -15.41 -0.56 9.03
CA LEU A 38 -15.64 0.87 9.26
C LEU A 38 -17.08 1.30 9.01
N LYS A 39 -17.93 0.39 8.50
CA LYS A 39 -19.35 0.64 8.19
C LYS A 39 -19.58 1.79 7.19
N PHE A 40 -18.57 2.09 6.37
CA PHE A 40 -18.75 2.98 5.21
C PHE A 40 -19.72 2.35 4.23
N ASP A 41 -20.47 3.16 3.48
CA ASP A 41 -21.27 2.62 2.37
C ASP A 41 -20.36 2.02 1.29
N LYS A 42 -20.96 1.24 0.39
CA LYS A 42 -20.22 0.51 -0.65
C LYS A 42 -19.43 1.45 -1.56
N ARG A 43 -20.01 2.60 -1.92
CA ARG A 43 -19.37 3.54 -2.86
C ARG A 43 -18.17 4.20 -2.20
N THR A 44 -18.33 4.66 -0.96
CA THR A 44 -17.25 5.28 -0.19
C THR A 44 -16.14 4.29 0.15
N SER A 45 -16.48 3.03 0.46
CA SER A 45 -15.48 1.98 0.69
C SER A 45 -14.63 1.69 -0.55
N ILE A 46 -15.26 1.61 -1.73
CA ILE A 46 -14.56 1.44 -3.01
C ILE A 46 -13.69 2.67 -3.31
N PHE A 47 -14.21 3.87 -3.10
CA PHE A 47 -13.46 5.12 -3.32
C PHE A 47 -12.20 5.17 -2.46
N TYR A 48 -12.31 4.94 -1.15
CA TYR A 48 -11.14 4.92 -0.26
C TYR A 48 -10.17 3.81 -0.67
N ALA A 49 -10.64 2.60 -0.99
CA ALA A 49 -9.75 1.52 -1.42
C ALA A 49 -8.97 1.87 -2.69
N ILE A 50 -9.63 2.47 -3.70
CA ILE A 50 -8.96 2.95 -4.91
C ILE A 50 -7.91 3.99 -4.56
N ALA A 51 -8.28 5.04 -3.81
CA ALA A 51 -7.39 6.12 -3.45
C ALA A 51 -6.17 5.59 -2.68
N LEU A 52 -6.39 4.79 -1.63
CA LEU A 52 -5.33 4.24 -0.80
C LEU A 52 -4.33 3.41 -1.60
N ASN A 53 -4.81 2.51 -2.46
CA ASN A 53 -3.93 1.67 -3.25
C ASN A 53 -3.16 2.47 -4.31
N VAL A 54 -3.85 3.28 -5.11
CA VAL A 54 -3.21 4.06 -6.19
C VAL A 54 -2.18 5.06 -5.64
N PHE A 55 -2.53 5.83 -4.60
CA PHE A 55 -1.58 6.77 -4.00
C PHE A 55 -0.40 6.04 -3.35
N SER A 56 -0.64 4.91 -2.67
CA SER A 56 0.46 4.13 -2.08
C SER A 56 1.40 3.56 -3.15
N SER A 57 0.88 3.10 -4.28
CA SER A 57 1.67 2.64 -5.42
C SER A 57 2.51 3.78 -6.01
N VAL A 58 1.91 4.96 -6.24
CA VAL A 58 2.62 6.14 -6.75
C VAL A 58 3.75 6.55 -5.79
N ILE A 59 3.46 6.62 -4.48
CA ILE A 59 4.47 6.92 -3.46
C ILE A 59 5.58 5.86 -3.48
N GLY A 60 5.23 4.58 -3.59
CA GLY A 60 6.19 3.47 -3.70
C GLY A 60 7.13 3.63 -4.89
N TRP A 61 6.60 3.97 -6.06
CA TRP A 61 7.41 4.25 -7.26
C TRP A 61 8.30 5.48 -7.09
N ILE A 62 7.80 6.56 -6.51
CA ILE A 62 8.60 7.76 -6.22
C ILE A 62 9.77 7.40 -5.30
N VAL A 63 9.52 6.64 -4.22
CA VAL A 63 10.56 6.18 -3.30
C VAL A 63 11.57 5.29 -4.02
N PHE A 64 11.10 4.33 -4.84
CA PHE A 64 11.97 3.46 -5.62
C PHE A 64 12.91 4.26 -6.53
N PHE A 65 12.39 5.19 -7.34
CA PHE A 65 13.21 5.98 -8.26
C PHE A 65 14.12 6.98 -7.54
N THR A 66 13.79 7.40 -6.32
CA THR A 66 14.65 8.27 -5.52
C THR A 66 15.80 7.50 -4.87
N VAL A 67 15.53 6.26 -4.44
CA VAL A 67 16.50 5.42 -3.73
C VAL A 67 17.41 4.66 -4.71
N GLU A 68 16.90 4.21 -5.85
CA GLU A 68 17.63 3.42 -6.85
C GLU A 68 19.01 3.98 -7.25
N PRO A 69 19.20 5.29 -7.47
CA PRO A 69 20.49 5.85 -7.87
C PRO A 69 21.56 5.81 -6.76
N ILE A 70 21.13 5.68 -5.50
CA ILE A 70 22.00 5.68 -4.32
C ILE A 70 22.51 4.26 -4.02
N LEU A 71 21.87 3.23 -4.58
CA LEU A 71 22.25 1.83 -4.36
C LEU A 71 23.56 1.48 -5.05
N SER A 72 24.33 0.58 -4.42
CA SER A 72 25.51 -0.01 -5.06
C SER A 72 25.12 -0.82 -6.31
N ILE A 73 26.02 -0.88 -7.30
CA ILE A 73 25.80 -1.57 -8.58
C ILE A 73 25.30 -3.01 -8.38
N ALA A 74 25.85 -3.73 -7.40
CA ALA A 74 25.49 -5.12 -7.13
C ALA A 74 24.03 -5.27 -6.68
N ILE A 75 23.58 -4.44 -5.73
CA ILE A 75 22.20 -4.49 -5.21
C ILE A 75 21.24 -3.98 -6.27
N LYS A 76 21.59 -2.91 -6.99
CA LYS A 76 20.78 -2.34 -8.07
C LYS A 76 20.48 -3.38 -9.16
N LYS A 77 21.49 -4.13 -9.61
CA LYS A 77 21.31 -5.18 -10.64
C LYS A 77 20.34 -6.26 -10.18
N GLU A 78 20.49 -6.74 -8.95
CA GLU A 78 19.61 -7.78 -8.40
C GLU A 78 18.20 -7.27 -8.14
N LEU A 79 18.04 -6.03 -7.67
CA LEU A 79 16.74 -5.40 -7.49
C LEU A 79 15.99 -5.26 -8.82
N ILE A 80 16.66 -4.77 -9.87
CA ILE A 80 16.11 -4.65 -11.22
C ILE A 80 15.75 -6.05 -11.76
N ASN A 81 16.63 -7.03 -11.61
CA ASN A 81 16.36 -8.41 -12.04
C ASN A 81 15.16 -9.02 -11.33
N TYR A 82 15.03 -8.77 -10.04
CA TYR A 82 13.91 -9.26 -9.25
C TYR A 82 12.60 -8.56 -9.63
N VAL A 83 12.59 -7.23 -9.67
CA VAL A 83 11.39 -6.43 -9.95
C VAL A 83 10.87 -6.65 -11.36
N PHE A 84 11.74 -6.69 -12.37
CA PHE A 84 11.30 -6.82 -13.77
C PHE A 84 11.18 -8.26 -14.25
N PHE A 85 12.04 -9.17 -13.76
CA PHE A 85 12.12 -10.54 -14.28
C PHE A 85 11.75 -11.61 -13.23
N ASN A 86 11.54 -11.25 -11.96
CA ASN A 86 11.27 -12.18 -10.85
C ASN A 86 12.33 -13.29 -10.76
N LYS A 87 13.61 -12.92 -10.96
CA LYS A 87 14.76 -13.82 -10.88
C LYS A 87 15.77 -13.29 -9.86
N LEU A 88 16.24 -14.16 -8.99
CA LEU A 88 17.35 -13.92 -8.07
C LEU A 88 18.55 -14.72 -8.55
N GLN A 89 19.69 -14.05 -8.75
CA GLN A 89 20.92 -14.72 -9.16
C GLN A 89 21.76 -15.12 -7.95
N ASP A 90 21.74 -14.33 -6.86
CA ASP A 90 22.46 -14.61 -5.62
C ASP A 90 21.50 -15.00 -4.47
N PRO A 91 21.55 -16.24 -3.96
CA PRO A 91 20.75 -16.68 -2.82
C PRO A 91 20.96 -15.86 -1.55
N SER A 92 22.16 -15.29 -1.35
CA SER A 92 22.53 -14.48 -0.18
C SER A 92 21.70 -13.20 -0.08
N ILE A 93 21.22 -12.70 -1.23
CA ILE A 93 20.36 -11.51 -1.31
C ILE A 93 18.90 -11.86 -1.02
N GLY A 94 18.52 -13.14 -1.07
CA GLY A 94 17.17 -13.61 -0.76
C GLY A 94 16.71 -13.19 0.64
N THR A 95 17.57 -13.32 1.66
CA THR A 95 17.25 -12.87 3.03
C THR A 95 17.03 -11.36 3.10
N ILE A 96 17.83 -10.58 2.38
CA ILE A 96 17.69 -9.11 2.32
C ILE A 96 16.36 -8.74 1.67
N ILE A 97 15.93 -9.45 0.62
CA ILE A 97 14.67 -9.20 -0.06
C ILE A 97 13.47 -9.54 0.80
N VAL A 98 13.52 -10.61 1.59
CA VAL A 98 12.46 -10.93 2.55
C VAL A 98 12.33 -9.83 3.61
N LEU A 99 13.45 -9.38 4.17
CA LEU A 99 13.48 -8.29 5.14
C LEU A 99 12.97 -6.97 4.54
N LEU A 100 13.37 -6.68 3.30
CA LEU A 100 12.92 -5.52 2.55
C LEU A 100 11.41 -5.59 2.28
N SER A 101 10.89 -6.76 1.90
CA SER A 101 9.46 -6.97 1.63
C SER A 101 8.62 -6.75 2.88
N PHE A 102 9.10 -7.22 4.04
CA PHE A 102 8.46 -6.96 5.33
C PHE A 102 8.50 -5.47 5.70
N THR A 103 9.62 -4.79 5.44
CA THR A 103 9.76 -3.34 5.65
C THR A 103 8.80 -2.55 4.77
N ILE A 104 8.70 -2.90 3.48
CA ILE A 104 7.77 -2.31 2.52
C ILE A 104 6.33 -2.53 2.98
N PHE A 105 5.99 -3.74 3.44
CA PHE A 105 4.66 -4.03 3.97
C PHE A 105 4.26 -3.07 5.10
N ILE A 106 5.14 -2.87 6.10
CA ILE A 106 4.89 -1.95 7.21
C ILE A 106 4.81 -0.50 6.73
N ALA A 107 5.74 -0.08 5.86
CA ALA A 107 5.78 1.27 5.33
C ALA A 107 4.50 1.60 4.54
N THR A 108 4.05 0.69 3.67
CA THR A 108 2.80 0.83 2.91
C THR A 108 1.61 0.91 3.84
N PHE A 109 1.55 0.07 4.88
CA PHE A 109 0.49 0.15 5.88
C PHE A 109 0.44 1.54 6.55
N LEU A 110 1.59 2.09 6.96
CA LEU A 110 1.67 3.41 7.58
C LEU A 110 1.21 4.52 6.62
N VAL A 111 1.66 4.47 5.35
CA VAL A 111 1.24 5.41 4.30
C VAL A 111 -0.27 5.34 4.10
N LYS A 112 -0.83 4.15 3.93
CA LYS A 112 -2.28 3.94 3.75
C LYS A 112 -3.07 4.44 4.96
N PHE A 113 -2.61 4.15 6.17
CA PHE A 113 -3.25 4.61 7.39
C PHE A 113 -3.29 6.15 7.47
N LEU A 114 -2.15 6.81 7.24
CA LEU A 114 -2.07 8.27 7.24
C LEU A 114 -2.96 8.88 6.15
N LEU A 115 -2.89 8.34 4.94
CA LEU A 115 -3.71 8.79 3.82
C LEU A 115 -5.20 8.62 4.10
N MET A 116 -5.61 7.52 4.73
CA MET A 116 -7.02 7.33 5.09
C MET A 116 -7.51 8.39 6.06
N LYS A 117 -6.72 8.74 7.09
CA LYS A 117 -7.06 9.84 8.01
C LYS A 117 -7.19 11.16 7.27
N ILE A 118 -6.26 11.44 6.37
CA ILE A 118 -6.25 12.65 5.56
C ILE A 118 -7.53 12.72 4.70
N LEU A 119 -7.85 11.65 3.97
CA LEU A 119 -9.01 11.61 3.09
C LEU A 119 -10.33 11.76 3.88
N ILE A 120 -10.47 11.11 5.03
CA ILE A 120 -11.66 11.25 5.89
C ILE A 120 -11.84 12.70 6.37
N ILE A 121 -10.74 13.38 6.73
CA ILE A 121 -10.77 14.80 7.13
C ILE A 121 -11.20 15.68 5.96
N PHE A 122 -10.62 15.48 4.77
CA PHE A 122 -10.91 16.29 3.58
C PHE A 122 -12.31 16.07 3.02
N MET A 123 -12.83 14.83 3.04
CA MET A 123 -14.15 14.51 2.52
C MET A 123 -15.30 14.92 3.44
N GLY A 124 -15.02 15.36 4.67
CA GLY A 124 -16.06 15.80 5.60
C GLY A 124 -17.01 14.68 6.06
N GLU A 125 -16.73 13.41 5.72
CA GLU A 125 -17.47 12.21 6.11
C GLU A 125 -17.23 11.80 7.58
N GLY A 126 -16.78 12.74 8.42
CA GLY A 126 -17.19 12.82 9.83
C GLY A 126 -18.67 13.21 9.95
N GLY A 127 -19.55 12.55 9.17
CA GLY A 127 -20.98 12.82 9.03
C GLY A 127 -21.80 12.43 10.25
N LYS A 128 -21.47 13.04 11.40
CA LYS A 128 -22.38 13.57 12.41
C LYS A 128 -21.64 14.71 13.11
N LYS A 129 -21.66 15.90 12.49
CA LYS A 129 -21.56 17.13 13.27
C LYS A 129 -22.83 17.18 14.10
N THR A 130 -22.82 16.55 15.28
CA THR A 130 -23.74 16.96 16.33
C THR A 130 -23.43 18.42 16.61
N GLU A 131 -24.49 19.19 16.73
CA GLU A 131 -24.51 20.64 16.83
C GLU A 131 -23.43 21.20 17.75
N THR A 132 -23.03 22.41 17.40
CA THR A 132 -22.21 23.30 18.21
C THR A 132 -22.98 23.67 19.48
N GLU A 133 -23.13 22.73 20.41
CA GLU A 133 -23.57 23.00 21.78
C GLU A 133 -22.35 23.01 22.69
N ILE A 134 -22.30 24.00 23.57
CA ILE A 134 -21.20 24.29 24.48
C ILE A 134 -20.93 23.06 25.37
N ILE A 135 -19.91 22.27 25.01
CA ILE A 135 -19.65 20.95 25.60
C ILE A 135 -19.06 21.10 27.01
N SER A 136 -19.75 20.56 28.02
CA SER A 136 -19.25 20.44 29.39
C SER A 136 -18.05 19.47 29.46
N SER A 137 -17.14 19.66 30.43
CA SER A 137 -15.89 18.89 30.58
C SER A 137 -16.07 17.36 30.58
N GLN A 138 -17.23 16.88 31.04
CA GLN A 138 -17.59 15.46 31.10
C GLN A 138 -17.99 14.88 29.74
N GLN A 139 -18.66 15.66 28.89
CA GLN A 139 -18.95 15.27 27.50
C GLN A 139 -17.68 15.26 26.65
N ARG A 140 -16.73 16.18 26.89
CA ARG A 140 -15.43 16.22 26.18
C ARG A 140 -14.61 14.95 26.39
N ALA A 141 -14.61 14.37 27.59
CA ALA A 141 -13.96 13.09 27.88
C ALA A 141 -14.63 11.91 27.14
N SER A 142 -15.97 11.91 27.04
CA SER A 142 -16.72 10.90 26.29
C SER A 142 -16.46 10.98 24.77
N TYR A 143 -16.42 12.19 24.21
CA TYR A 143 -16.03 12.42 22.81
C TYR A 143 -14.59 11.98 22.53
N MET A 144 -13.65 12.25 23.45
CA MET A 144 -12.27 11.76 23.33
C MET A 144 -12.18 10.24 23.33
N ASN A 145 -12.98 9.56 24.16
CA ASN A 145 -13.04 8.09 24.18
C ASN A 145 -13.64 7.52 22.90
N MET A 146 -14.69 8.14 22.34
CA MET A 146 -15.27 7.73 21.05
C MET A 146 -14.32 7.97 19.87
N ALA A 147 -13.63 9.11 19.83
CA ALA A 147 -12.62 9.40 18.82
C ALA A 147 -11.43 8.42 18.89
N LYS A 148 -11.03 8.02 20.10
CA LYS A 148 -10.01 7.00 20.32
C LYS A 148 -10.47 5.62 19.82
N LEU A 149 -11.73 5.25 20.07
CA LEU A 149 -12.31 3.98 19.59
C LEU A 149 -12.41 3.93 18.06
N GLN A 150 -12.83 5.04 17.44
CA GLN A 150 -12.86 5.18 15.98
C GLN A 150 -11.47 5.09 15.37
N ASN A 151 -10.46 5.73 15.98
CA ASN A 151 -9.08 5.64 15.52
C ASN A 151 -8.51 4.22 15.68
N THR A 152 -8.85 3.49 16.75
CA THR A 152 -8.47 2.08 16.90
C THR A 152 -9.09 1.21 15.80
N ASN A 153 -10.39 1.36 15.53
CA ASN A 153 -11.04 0.64 14.44
C ASN A 153 -10.47 1.00 13.06
N LEU A 154 -10.05 2.25 12.88
CA LEU A 154 -9.36 2.72 11.69
C LEU A 154 -8.03 1.98 11.47
N ILE A 155 -7.17 1.97 12.49
CA ILE A 155 -5.86 1.32 12.47
C ILE A 155 -6.02 -0.18 12.16
N THR A 156 -6.92 -0.86 12.88
CA THR A 156 -7.12 -2.31 12.73
C THR A 156 -7.70 -2.65 11.36
N ALA A 157 -8.70 -1.90 10.88
CA ALA A 157 -9.28 -2.11 9.56
C ALA A 157 -8.23 -1.91 8.45
N THR A 158 -7.43 -0.84 8.51
CA THR A 158 -6.35 -0.62 7.52
C THR A 158 -5.30 -1.74 7.59
N LEU A 159 -4.93 -2.19 8.78
CA LEU A 159 -3.93 -3.24 8.94
C LEU A 159 -4.43 -4.57 8.38
N ILE A 160 -5.67 -4.95 8.70
CA ILE A 160 -6.31 -6.18 8.20
C ILE A 160 -6.45 -6.11 6.67
N ALA A 161 -6.89 -4.96 6.16
CA ALA A 161 -6.98 -4.69 4.72
C ALA A 161 -5.64 -4.92 4.02
N ASN A 162 -4.59 -4.24 4.49
CA ASN A 162 -3.25 -4.38 3.91
C ASN A 162 -2.71 -5.81 4.03
N SER A 163 -2.91 -6.47 5.18
CA SER A 163 -2.44 -7.84 5.42
C SER A 163 -3.09 -8.84 4.47
N LEU A 164 -4.41 -8.72 4.25
CA LEU A 164 -5.14 -9.61 3.35
C LEU A 164 -4.76 -9.37 1.89
N SER A 165 -4.61 -8.10 1.47
CA SER A 165 -4.12 -7.76 0.12
C SER A 165 -2.74 -8.32 -0.17
N TYR A 166 -1.77 -8.09 0.73
CA TYR A 166 -0.41 -8.59 0.56
C TYR A 166 -0.35 -10.12 0.62
N SER A 167 -1.22 -10.77 1.42
CA SER A 167 -1.33 -12.22 1.44
C SER A 167 -1.85 -12.77 0.11
N ALA A 168 -2.88 -12.14 -0.47
CA ALA A 168 -3.40 -12.51 -1.79
C ALA A 168 -2.36 -12.30 -2.91
N ILE A 169 -1.66 -11.15 -2.90
CA ILE A 169 -0.58 -10.85 -3.84
C ILE A 169 0.55 -11.88 -3.71
N THR A 170 0.99 -12.20 -2.50
CA THR A 170 2.04 -13.19 -2.25
C THR A 170 1.62 -14.57 -2.77
N PHE A 171 0.35 -14.96 -2.59
CA PHE A 171 -0.17 -16.22 -3.10
C PHE A 171 -0.12 -16.30 -4.63
N ILE A 172 -0.43 -15.20 -5.32
CA ILE A 172 -0.33 -15.12 -6.80
C ILE A 172 1.12 -15.22 -7.26
N ILE A 173 2.03 -14.53 -6.59
CA ILE A 173 3.46 -14.61 -6.87
C ILE A 173 3.96 -16.05 -6.67
N LEU A 174 3.50 -16.74 -5.62
CA LEU A 174 3.84 -18.12 -5.32
C LEU A 174 3.33 -19.08 -6.41
N ILE A 175 2.08 -18.95 -6.86
CA ILE A 175 1.53 -19.74 -7.96
C ILE A 175 2.36 -19.55 -9.23
N ARG A 176 2.68 -18.30 -9.58
CA ARG A 176 3.54 -17.98 -10.72
C ARG A 176 4.92 -18.63 -10.58
N SER A 177 5.53 -18.56 -9.39
CA SER A 177 6.84 -19.14 -9.14
C SER A 177 6.87 -20.66 -9.27
N LEU A 178 5.77 -21.34 -8.93
CA LEU A 178 5.63 -22.79 -9.09
C LEU A 178 5.36 -23.19 -10.54
N SER A 179 4.62 -22.36 -11.29
CA SER A 179 4.26 -22.62 -12.69
C SER A 179 5.40 -22.37 -13.69
N ILE A 180 6.45 -21.63 -13.30
CA ILE A 180 7.61 -21.28 -14.16
C ILE A 180 8.83 -22.19 -13.89
N LYS A 181 8.72 -23.15 -12.96
CA LYS A 181 9.66 -24.27 -12.84
C LYS A 181 9.32 -25.36 -13.85
#